data_AF-A0A9W8U5S1-F1
#
_entry.id   AF-A0A9W8U5S1-F1
#
_cell.length_a   1.000
_cell.length_b   1.000
_cell.length_c   1.000
_cell.angle_alpha   90.00
_cell.angle_beta   90.00
_cell.angle_gamma   90.00
#
_symmetry.space_group_name_H-M   'P 1'
#
loop_
_entity.id
_entity.type
_entity.pdbx_description
1 polymer ?
#
loop_
_entity_poly.entity_id
_entity_poly.type
_entity_poly.pdbx_seq_one_letter_code
_entity_poly.pdbx_strand_id
1 'polypeptide(L)'
;MESPPRSMHDYTLWIAQKNLDEMNRSLQRLQDNVTGSSHAKETYERVNGYKVELIKKVEEKKDFFNFYQHAFGEVFAASGFSKRTSENGRLDWALIKVAEGRTGTNILPDRSAWGRTLGRPLLTLGRQLQPPGVQPGQSESISLENQVQSQEAFKYGTMTGPIRGKFHIFKTNVQFKDDQHVGDDPLSSEYLFQMKREVRDEPFAGSIVYDKWGCVLGLLSRGLQPHRAGDFHVYVTPIEHVFRHIKESSDGKIIDVRVALD
;
A
#
# COMPACT_ATOMS: atom_id res chain seq x y z
N MET A 1 -1.03 -1.91 -6.08
CA MET A 1 -2.36 -1.70 -6.67
C MET A 1 -3.30 -2.75 -6.09
N GLU A 2 -4.15 -2.37 -5.12
CA GLU A 2 -5.16 -3.27 -4.55
C GLU A 2 -6.24 -3.57 -5.59
N SER A 3 -6.74 -4.81 -5.60
CA SER A 3 -7.90 -5.19 -6.43
C SER A 3 -9.18 -4.88 -5.65
N PRO A 4 -10.04 -3.95 -6.10
CA PRO A 4 -11.35 -3.78 -5.50
C PRO A 4 -12.19 -5.06 -5.68
N PRO A 5 -13.06 -5.42 -4.71
CA PRO A 5 -14.01 -6.50 -4.89
C PRO A 5 -14.93 -6.21 -6.08
N ARG A 6 -15.37 -7.27 -6.78
CA ARG A 6 -16.23 -7.13 -7.97
C ARG A 6 -17.50 -6.33 -7.68
N SER A 7 -18.13 -6.55 -6.53
CA SER A 7 -19.33 -5.82 -6.11
C SER A 7 -19.11 -4.30 -5.98
N MET A 8 -17.98 -3.89 -5.40
CA MET A 8 -17.60 -2.47 -5.31
C MET A 8 -17.30 -1.87 -6.69
N HIS A 9 -16.68 -2.66 -7.56
CA HIS A 9 -16.42 -2.25 -8.94
C HIS A 9 -17.70 -2.01 -9.73
N ASP A 10 -18.62 -2.98 -9.73
CA ASP A 10 -19.90 -2.89 -10.43
C ASP A 10 -20.74 -1.72 -9.89
N TYR A 11 -20.76 -1.52 -8.56
CA TYR A 11 -21.42 -0.36 -7.95
C TYR A 11 -20.81 0.96 -8.43
N THR A 12 -19.48 1.06 -8.51
CA THR A 12 -18.84 2.29 -8.96
C THR A 12 -19.08 2.56 -10.44
N LEU A 13 -19.09 1.51 -11.28
CA LEU A 13 -19.44 1.63 -12.69
C LEU A 13 -20.88 2.12 -12.85
N TRP A 14 -21.81 1.59 -12.04
CA TRP A 14 -23.20 2.04 -12.05
C TRP A 14 -23.32 3.53 -11.68
N ILE A 15 -22.64 4.00 -10.64
CA ILE A 15 -22.60 5.43 -10.28
C ILE A 15 -22.06 6.26 -11.45
N ALA A 16 -20.94 5.84 -12.04
CA ALA A 16 -20.31 6.57 -13.11
C ALA A 16 -21.22 6.66 -14.36
N GLN A 17 -21.93 5.58 -14.69
CA GLN A 17 -22.90 5.57 -15.78
C GLN A 17 -24.07 6.52 -15.49
N LYS A 18 -24.60 6.51 -14.26
CA LYS A 18 -25.66 7.44 -13.84
C LYS A 18 -25.22 8.91 -13.98
N ASN A 19 -24.01 9.23 -13.53
CA ASN A 19 -23.45 10.57 -13.65
C ASN A 19 -23.31 10.99 -15.12
N LEU A 20 -22.90 10.06 -15.98
CA LEU A 20 -22.76 10.29 -17.42
C LEU A 20 -24.12 10.58 -18.08
N ASP A 21 -25.18 9.86 -17.67
CA ASP A 21 -26.55 10.10 -18.13
C ASP A 21 -27.09 11.47 -17.66
N GLU A 22 -26.75 11.89 -16.45
CA GLU A 22 -27.10 13.22 -15.91
C GLU A 22 -26.35 14.34 -16.63
N MET A 23 -25.07 14.16 -16.93
CA MET A 23 -24.28 15.10 -17.73
C MET A 23 -24.82 15.21 -19.16
N ASN A 24 -25.19 14.10 -19.79
CA ASN A 24 -25.81 14.12 -21.13
C ASN A 24 -27.11 14.93 -21.14
N ARG A 25 -27.98 14.71 -20.14
CA ARG A 25 -29.20 15.51 -19.97
C ARG A 25 -28.91 17.00 -19.76
N SER A 26 -27.86 17.32 -19.01
CA SER A 26 -27.45 18.71 -18.76
C SER A 26 -26.89 19.38 -20.01
N LEU A 27 -26.05 18.68 -20.78
CA LEU A 27 -25.51 19.16 -22.05
C LEU A 27 -26.62 19.39 -23.08
N GLN A 28 -27.62 18.51 -23.15
CA GLN A 28 -28.78 18.70 -24.04
C GLN A 28 -29.54 19.99 -23.69
N ARG A 29 -29.87 20.19 -22.40
CA ARG A 29 -30.53 21.43 -21.94
C ARG A 29 -29.71 22.69 -22.21
N LEU A 30 -28.38 22.60 -22.09
CA LEU A 30 -27.50 23.72 -22.39
C LEU A 30 -27.48 23.99 -23.90
N GLN A 31 -27.40 22.96 -24.73
CA GLN A 31 -27.40 23.06 -26.18
C GLN A 31 -28.68 23.75 -26.72
N ASP A 32 -29.83 23.48 -26.09
CA ASP A 32 -31.11 24.13 -26.39
C ASP A 32 -31.14 25.63 -25.99
N ASN A 33 -30.22 26.10 -25.14
CA ASN A 33 -30.13 27.47 -24.62
C ASN A 33 -28.87 28.24 -25.05
N VAL A 34 -27.97 27.64 -25.83
CA VAL A 34 -26.64 28.19 -26.17
C VAL A 34 -26.67 29.25 -27.30
N THR A 35 -27.81 29.50 -27.94
CA THR A 35 -27.95 30.58 -28.93
C THR A 35 -27.87 31.97 -28.27
N GLY A 36 -26.64 32.47 -28.11
CA GLY A 36 -26.34 33.90 -27.91
C GLY A 36 -25.55 34.29 -26.65
N SER A 37 -25.22 33.36 -25.73
CA SER A 37 -24.55 33.70 -24.47
C SER A 37 -23.14 33.10 -24.35
N SER A 38 -22.12 33.96 -24.22
CA SER A 38 -20.72 33.56 -23.98
C SER A 38 -20.56 32.69 -22.73
N HIS A 39 -21.34 32.98 -21.68
CA HIS A 39 -21.30 32.24 -20.42
C HIS A 39 -21.88 30.82 -20.54
N ALA A 40 -22.91 30.66 -21.38
CA ALA A 40 -23.49 29.35 -21.68
C ALA A 40 -22.49 28.46 -22.45
N LYS A 41 -21.70 29.05 -23.35
CA LYS A 41 -20.64 28.36 -24.11
C LYS A 41 -19.51 27.87 -23.20
N GLU A 42 -18.98 28.71 -22.31
CA GLU A 42 -17.94 28.32 -21.35
C GLU A 42 -18.43 27.20 -20.41
N THR A 43 -19.67 27.30 -19.94
CA THR A 43 -20.28 26.27 -19.09
C THR A 43 -20.43 24.94 -19.82
N TYR A 44 -20.87 24.98 -21.09
CA TYR A 44 -20.96 23.80 -21.94
C TYR A 44 -19.59 23.13 -22.12
N GLU A 45 -18.56 23.89 -22.48
CA GLU A 45 -17.20 23.37 -22.69
C GLU A 45 -16.65 22.71 -21.42
N ARG A 46 -16.86 23.33 -20.25
CA ARG A 46 -16.45 22.76 -18.96
C ARG A 46 -17.15 21.44 -18.64
N VAL A 47 -18.48 21.38 -18.80
CA VAL A 47 -19.26 20.15 -18.56
C VAL A 47 -18.87 19.06 -19.55
N ASN A 48 -18.64 19.42 -20.81
CA ASN A 48 -18.19 18.48 -21.84
C ASN A 48 -16.78 17.92 -21.52
N GLY A 49 -15.87 18.76 -21.02
CA GLY A 49 -14.56 18.33 -20.53
C GLY A 49 -14.66 17.31 -19.41
N TYR A 50 -15.50 17.55 -18.39
CA TYR A 50 -15.74 16.59 -17.31
C TYR A 50 -16.36 15.28 -17.80
N LYS A 51 -17.26 15.34 -18.79
CA LYS A 51 -17.82 14.14 -19.42
C LYS A 51 -16.74 13.28 -20.08
N VAL A 52 -15.82 13.90 -20.84
CA VAL A 52 -14.71 13.18 -21.48
C VAL A 52 -13.81 12.51 -20.43
N GLU A 53 -13.49 13.19 -19.33
CA GLU A 53 -12.71 12.61 -18.24
C GLU A 53 -13.43 11.44 -17.57
N LEU A 54 -14.75 11.56 -17.35
CA LEU A 54 -15.56 10.50 -16.75
C LEU A 54 -15.68 9.27 -17.65
N ILE A 55 -15.87 9.46 -18.96
CA ILE A 55 -15.82 8.37 -19.96
C ILE A 55 -14.49 7.63 -19.83
N LYS A 56 -13.37 8.36 -19.89
CA LYS A 56 -12.05 7.75 -19.76
C LYS A 56 -11.92 6.92 -18.48
N LYS A 57 -12.37 7.42 -17.33
CA LYS A 57 -12.37 6.69 -16.06
C LYS A 57 -13.26 5.44 -16.07
N VAL A 58 -14.40 5.47 -16.78
CA VAL A 58 -15.30 4.32 -16.92
C VAL A 58 -14.64 3.22 -17.74
N GLU A 59 -14.07 3.58 -18.89
CA GLU A 59 -13.36 2.65 -19.78
C GLU A 59 -12.14 2.04 -19.06
N GLU A 60 -11.30 2.84 -18.38
CA GLU A 60 -10.18 2.35 -17.56
C GLU A 60 -10.64 1.33 -16.50
N LYS A 61 -11.80 1.57 -15.87
CA LYS A 61 -12.36 0.62 -14.90
C LYS A 61 -12.87 -0.65 -15.54
N LYS A 62 -13.50 -0.59 -16.71
CA LYS A 62 -13.93 -1.80 -17.44
C LYS A 62 -12.72 -2.63 -17.83
N ASP A 63 -11.70 -1.97 -18.39
CA ASP A 63 -10.46 -2.60 -18.83
C ASP A 63 -9.75 -3.32 -17.68
N PHE A 64 -9.74 -2.75 -16.46
CA PHE A 64 -9.19 -3.41 -15.28
C PHE A 64 -9.79 -4.81 -15.04
N PHE A 65 -11.09 -5.01 -15.26
CA PHE A 65 -11.69 -6.34 -15.11
C PHE A 65 -11.59 -7.18 -16.38
N ASN A 66 -11.78 -6.59 -17.55
CA ASN A 66 -11.75 -7.29 -18.85
C ASN A 66 -10.38 -7.91 -19.14
N PHE A 67 -9.30 -7.25 -18.71
CA PHE A 67 -7.93 -7.76 -18.86
C PHE A 67 -7.44 -8.53 -17.63
N TYR A 68 -8.36 -9.08 -16.82
CA TYR A 68 -8.05 -9.87 -15.62
C TYR A 68 -7.14 -9.17 -14.60
N GLN A 69 -7.02 -7.83 -14.65
CA GLN A 69 -6.21 -7.07 -13.69
C GLN A 69 -6.82 -7.09 -12.28
N HIS A 70 -8.05 -7.58 -12.13
CA HIS A 70 -8.67 -7.86 -10.84
C HIS A 70 -8.08 -9.11 -10.16
N ALA A 71 -7.61 -10.11 -10.91
CA ALA A 71 -6.98 -11.31 -10.37
C ALA A 71 -5.55 -10.99 -9.89
N PHE A 72 -5.27 -11.22 -8.60
CA PHE A 72 -3.98 -10.84 -7.98
C PHE A 72 -2.81 -11.67 -8.47
N GLY A 73 -3.07 -12.95 -8.80
CA GLY A 73 -2.07 -13.88 -9.30
C GLY A 73 -2.25 -15.25 -8.69
N GLU A 74 -1.32 -16.14 -9.02
CA GLU A 74 -1.25 -17.48 -8.44
C GLU A 74 -0.45 -17.44 -7.14
N VAL A 75 -1.01 -17.96 -6.04
CA VAL A 75 -0.28 -18.09 -4.78
C VAL A 75 0.67 -19.28 -4.89
N PHE A 76 1.98 -19.02 -4.86
CA PHE A 76 3.01 -20.06 -4.93
C PHE A 76 3.29 -20.67 -3.56
N ALA A 77 3.37 -19.84 -2.53
CA ALA A 77 3.61 -20.25 -1.15
C ALA A 77 3.02 -19.21 -0.19
N ALA A 78 2.66 -19.63 1.02
CA ALA A 78 2.23 -18.73 2.08
C ALA A 78 2.54 -19.33 3.45
N SER A 79 2.72 -18.47 4.45
CA SER A 79 3.06 -18.87 5.81
C SER A 79 1.82 -19.04 6.71
N GLY A 80 0.75 -18.29 6.45
CA GLY A 80 -0.49 -18.37 7.22
C GLY A 80 -0.36 -17.87 8.67
N PHE A 81 -1.49 -17.84 9.39
CA PHE A 81 -1.61 -17.14 10.67
C PHE A 81 -0.94 -17.81 11.88
N SER A 82 -0.59 -19.09 11.79
CA SER A 82 -0.03 -19.86 12.93
C SER A 82 1.50 -19.85 12.98
N LYS A 83 2.17 -19.41 11.91
CA LYS A 83 3.63 -19.39 11.87
C LYS A 83 4.19 -18.18 12.62
N ARG A 84 5.35 -18.40 13.23
CA ARG A 84 6.02 -17.44 14.11
C ARG A 84 7.49 -17.36 13.76
N THR A 85 8.09 -16.18 13.96
CA THR A 85 9.54 -16.02 14.00
C THR A 85 10.10 -16.66 15.27
N SER A 86 11.41 -16.84 15.33
CA SER A 86 12.12 -17.24 16.56
C SER A 86 11.91 -16.27 17.73
N GLU A 87 11.44 -15.06 17.45
CA GLU A 87 11.20 -14.00 18.42
C GLU A 87 9.71 -13.81 18.73
N ASN A 88 8.89 -14.81 18.40
CA ASN A 88 7.43 -14.81 18.57
C ASN A 88 6.67 -13.73 17.77
N GLY A 89 7.27 -13.19 16.70
CA GLY A 89 6.57 -12.31 15.76
C GLY A 89 5.75 -13.12 14.77
N ARG A 90 4.61 -12.60 14.31
CA ARG A 90 3.76 -13.25 13.32
C ARG A 90 4.39 -13.24 11.94
N LEU A 91 4.35 -14.39 11.26
CA LEU A 91 4.80 -14.54 9.88
C LEU A 91 3.60 -14.73 8.96
N ASP A 92 2.97 -13.61 8.58
CA ASP A 92 1.80 -13.60 7.70
C ASP A 92 2.18 -13.01 6.35
N TRP A 93 2.59 -13.88 5.44
CA TRP A 93 3.03 -13.51 4.09
C TRP A 93 2.54 -14.52 3.05
N ALA A 94 2.41 -14.04 1.81
CA ALA A 94 2.15 -14.86 0.64
C ALA A 94 3.09 -14.46 -0.50
N LEU A 95 3.67 -15.46 -1.16
CA LEU A 95 4.42 -15.31 -2.40
C LEU A 95 3.46 -15.52 -3.56
N ILE A 96 3.24 -14.46 -4.34
CA ILE A 96 2.25 -14.45 -5.41
C ILE A 96 2.95 -14.21 -6.74
N LYS A 97 2.67 -15.08 -7.71
CA LYS A 97 3.04 -14.87 -9.11
C LYS A 97 2.04 -13.91 -9.73
N VAL A 98 2.44 -12.65 -9.81
CA VAL A 98 1.63 -11.56 -10.37
C VAL A 98 1.79 -11.54 -11.90
N ALA A 99 0.72 -11.22 -12.63
CA ALA A 99 0.79 -11.03 -14.08
C ALA A 99 1.68 -9.83 -14.43
N GLU A 100 2.40 -9.87 -15.55
CA GLU A 100 3.38 -8.83 -15.94
C GLU A 100 2.79 -7.42 -15.94
N GLY A 101 1.57 -7.24 -16.48
CA GLY A 101 0.87 -5.96 -16.50
C GLY A 101 0.39 -5.44 -15.13
N ARG A 102 0.59 -6.21 -14.05
CA ARG A 102 0.29 -5.83 -12.66
C ARG A 102 1.55 -5.62 -11.82
N THR A 103 2.73 -5.88 -12.36
CA THR A 103 4.00 -5.60 -11.70
C THR A 103 4.16 -4.09 -11.58
N GLY A 104 4.26 -3.61 -10.35
CA GLY A 104 4.58 -2.21 -10.08
C GLY A 104 6.08 -1.95 -10.22
N THR A 105 6.45 -0.67 -10.23
CA THR A 105 7.85 -0.27 -10.11
C THR A 105 8.32 -0.38 -8.66
N ASN A 106 9.56 -0.77 -8.45
CA ASN A 106 10.27 -0.64 -7.16
C ASN A 106 10.89 0.75 -6.97
N ILE A 107 10.45 1.74 -7.75
CA ILE A 107 10.82 3.15 -7.60
C ILE A 107 10.00 3.79 -6.46
N LEU A 108 10.69 4.41 -5.53
CA LEU A 108 10.11 5.15 -4.41
C LEU A 108 9.46 6.47 -4.88
N PRO A 109 8.43 6.97 -4.16
CA PRO A 109 7.67 8.13 -4.59
C PRO A 109 8.54 9.37 -4.79
N ASP A 110 8.31 10.08 -5.89
CA ASP A 110 9.01 11.31 -6.23
C ASP A 110 8.49 12.52 -5.41
N ARG A 111 9.06 13.69 -5.65
CA ARG A 111 8.67 14.92 -4.95
C ARG A 111 7.19 15.26 -5.10
N SER A 112 6.59 14.93 -6.25
CA SER A 112 5.20 15.26 -6.56
C SER A 112 4.24 14.45 -5.68
N ALA A 113 4.53 13.17 -5.46
CA ALA A 113 3.72 12.29 -4.62
C ALA A 113 3.69 12.73 -3.13
N TRP A 114 4.78 13.32 -2.64
CA TRP A 114 4.85 13.86 -1.28
C TRP A 114 4.18 15.24 -1.12
N GLY A 115 3.83 15.92 -2.23
CA GLY A 115 3.22 17.24 -2.21
C GLY A 115 4.01 18.27 -1.38
N ARG A 116 3.30 19.09 -0.61
CA ARG A 116 3.88 20.11 0.29
C ARG A 116 4.19 19.60 1.70
N THR A 117 4.19 18.29 1.90
CA THR A 117 4.35 17.68 3.24
C THR A 117 5.72 18.01 3.83
N LEU A 118 5.73 18.49 5.08
CA LEU A 118 6.96 18.73 5.84
C LEU A 118 7.63 17.39 6.20
N GLY A 119 8.94 17.29 5.96
CA GLY A 119 9.74 16.11 6.30
C GLY A 119 9.70 14.96 5.30
N ARG A 120 9.49 15.25 4.01
CA ARG A 120 9.70 14.27 2.93
C ARG A 120 11.14 13.69 2.93
N PRO A 121 11.34 12.43 2.52
CA PRO A 121 12.65 11.79 2.50
C PRO A 121 13.49 12.29 1.32
N LEU A 122 14.27 13.36 1.53
CA LEU A 122 15.03 14.03 0.46
C LEU A 122 15.99 13.11 -0.30
N LEU A 123 16.51 12.07 0.36
CA LEU A 123 17.51 11.17 -0.21
C LEU A 123 16.90 10.07 -1.08
N THR A 124 15.59 9.82 -1.01
CA THR A 124 14.96 8.65 -1.64
C THR A 124 13.94 9.00 -2.73
N LEU A 125 13.69 10.30 -2.98
CA LEU A 125 12.71 10.75 -3.96
C LEU A 125 13.02 10.20 -5.37
N GLY A 126 12.12 9.40 -5.93
CA GLY A 126 12.29 8.80 -7.26
C GLY A 126 13.44 7.80 -7.37
N ARG A 127 14.01 7.36 -6.23
CA ARG A 127 15.08 6.36 -6.21
C ARG A 127 14.51 4.96 -6.09
N GLN A 128 15.29 3.99 -6.53
CA GLN A 128 14.97 2.59 -6.37
C GLN A 128 15.01 2.17 -4.90
N LEU A 129 14.01 1.38 -4.49
CA LEU A 129 13.96 0.72 -3.20
C LEU A 129 15.14 -0.23 -3.07
N GLN A 130 15.84 -0.16 -1.93
CA GLN A 130 17.06 -0.90 -1.68
C GLN A 130 16.78 -2.14 -0.83
N PRO A 131 17.56 -3.22 -1.01
CA PRO A 131 17.56 -4.35 -0.07
C PRO A 131 17.79 -3.91 1.38
N PRO A 132 17.37 -4.71 2.37
CA PRO A 132 17.70 -4.44 3.77
C PRO A 132 19.23 -4.35 3.94
N GLY A 133 19.67 -3.43 4.81
CA GLY A 133 21.07 -3.38 5.24
C GLY A 133 22.09 -2.76 4.28
N VAL A 134 21.69 -2.20 3.13
CA VAL A 134 22.61 -1.52 2.17
C VAL A 134 22.99 -0.10 2.63
N GLN A 135 22.79 0.22 3.91
CA GLN A 135 23.06 1.53 4.47
C GLN A 135 24.57 1.80 4.54
N PRO A 136 25.03 3.05 4.32
CA PRO A 136 26.43 3.40 4.57
C PRO A 136 26.78 3.20 6.05
N GLY A 137 27.62 2.20 6.35
CA GLY A 137 28.24 2.01 7.67
C GLY A 137 27.48 1.14 8.70
N GLN A 138 26.48 0.33 8.30
CA GLN A 138 25.85 -0.66 9.21
C GLN A 138 25.68 -2.04 8.54
N SER A 139 25.64 -3.08 9.39
CA SER A 139 25.46 -4.50 9.03
C SER A 139 24.10 -4.79 8.41
N GLU A 140 24.05 -5.86 7.62
CA GLU A 140 23.00 -6.27 6.67
C GLU A 140 21.58 -6.53 7.22
N SER A 141 21.32 -6.31 8.51
CA SER A 141 20.07 -6.75 9.14
C SER A 141 19.51 -5.77 10.16
N ILE A 142 18.24 -5.43 9.99
CA ILE A 142 17.42 -4.71 10.98
C ILE A 142 16.93 -5.69 12.07
N SER A 143 16.98 -6.99 11.79
CA SER A 143 16.62 -8.06 12.71
C SER A 143 17.68 -8.37 13.77
N LEU A 144 18.86 -7.73 13.73
CA LEU A 144 19.99 -8.08 14.58
C LEU A 144 20.54 -6.83 15.26
N GLU A 145 20.03 -6.59 16.48
CA GLU A 145 20.74 -6.11 17.68
C GLU A 145 21.55 -4.79 17.62
N ASN A 146 21.61 -4.10 16.47
CA ASN A 146 22.58 -3.03 16.22
C ASN A 146 21.96 -1.63 16.01
N GLN A 147 20.63 -1.49 16.10
CA GLN A 147 19.98 -0.18 16.06
C GLN A 147 19.53 0.24 17.46
N VAL A 148 20.23 1.20 18.05
CA VAL A 148 20.03 1.62 19.45
C VAL A 148 18.89 2.64 19.62
N GLN A 149 18.28 3.15 18.54
CA GLN A 149 17.23 4.17 18.63
C GLN A 149 16.13 4.01 17.58
N SER A 150 14.89 4.35 17.96
CA SER A 150 13.78 4.53 17.01
C SER A 150 14.18 5.51 15.91
N GLN A 151 14.04 5.10 14.65
CA GLN A 151 14.49 5.88 13.51
C GLN A 151 13.31 6.47 12.75
N GLU A 152 13.57 7.57 12.07
CA GLU A 152 12.67 8.07 11.05
C GLU A 152 12.53 7.04 9.94
N ALA A 153 11.29 6.75 9.56
CA ALA A 153 10.96 5.81 8.51
C ALA A 153 9.77 6.30 7.70
N PHE A 154 9.58 5.68 6.55
CA PHE A 154 8.62 6.09 5.54
C PHE A 154 7.90 4.85 5.02
N LYS A 155 6.64 5.01 4.62
CA LYS A 155 5.89 3.96 3.95
C LYS A 155 5.13 4.54 2.78
N TYR A 156 4.90 3.73 1.76
CA TYR A 156 4.07 4.10 0.62
C TYR A 156 3.02 3.03 0.39
N GLY A 157 1.76 3.46 0.32
CA GLY A 157 0.63 2.61 -0.04
C GLY A 157 -0.24 3.30 -1.07
N THR A 158 -0.87 2.54 -1.97
CA THR A 158 -1.68 3.11 -3.07
C THR A 158 -2.87 3.93 -2.54
N MET A 159 -3.52 3.48 -1.46
CA MET A 159 -4.65 4.17 -0.83
C MET A 159 -4.20 5.34 0.04
N THR A 160 -3.24 5.08 0.91
CA THR A 160 -2.81 5.97 2.00
C THR A 160 -1.82 7.05 1.51
N GLY A 161 -1.23 6.85 0.33
CA GLY A 161 -0.12 7.64 -0.19
C GLY A 161 1.18 7.46 0.62
N PRO A 162 2.19 8.33 0.35
CA PRO A 162 3.40 8.34 1.14
C PRO A 162 3.12 8.89 2.55
N ILE A 163 3.66 8.24 3.57
CA ILE A 163 3.56 8.65 4.96
C ILE A 163 4.93 8.59 5.62
N ARG A 164 5.24 9.63 6.39
CA ARG A 164 6.38 9.71 7.28
C ARG A 164 5.97 9.24 8.68
N GLY A 165 6.87 8.53 9.35
CA GLY A 165 6.68 8.08 10.72
C GLY A 165 7.99 7.76 11.43
N LYS A 166 7.86 7.03 12.52
CA LYS A 166 8.98 6.51 13.32
C LYS A 166 8.86 5.00 13.38
N PHE A 167 9.92 4.30 13.00
CA PHE A 167 10.07 2.88 13.26
C PHE A 167 10.69 2.68 14.64
N HIS A 168 10.09 1.83 15.46
CA HIS A 168 10.54 1.54 16.81
C HIS A 168 11.18 0.16 16.87
N ILE A 169 12.34 0.09 17.51
CA ILE A 169 13.13 -1.13 17.69
C ILE A 169 12.59 -2.03 18.80
N PHE A 170 11.75 -1.49 19.69
CA PHE A 170 11.13 -2.26 20.76
C PHE A 170 9.88 -2.95 20.26
N LYS A 171 9.70 -4.19 20.70
CA LYS A 171 8.53 -5.00 20.38
C LYS A 171 7.42 -4.74 21.40
N THR A 172 6.20 -4.81 20.91
CA THR A 172 5.00 -4.81 21.75
C THR A 172 4.36 -6.18 21.69
N ASN A 173 3.87 -6.67 22.82
CA ASN A 173 3.05 -7.88 22.84
C ASN A 173 1.62 -7.54 22.40
N VAL A 174 1.13 -8.26 21.41
CA VAL A 174 -0.12 -7.99 20.71
C VAL A 174 -0.92 -9.28 20.61
N GLN A 175 -2.21 -9.18 20.90
CA GLN A 175 -3.19 -10.20 20.58
C GLN A 175 -4.18 -9.61 19.59
N PHE A 176 -4.30 -10.21 18.41
CA PHE A 176 -5.27 -9.78 17.41
C PHE A 176 -6.62 -10.44 17.67
N LYS A 177 -7.71 -9.72 17.35
CA LYS A 177 -9.07 -10.26 17.48
C LYS A 177 -9.27 -11.57 16.69
N ASP A 178 -8.58 -11.71 15.57
CA ASP A 178 -8.69 -12.88 14.68
C ASP A 178 -7.84 -14.07 15.16
N ASP A 179 -7.05 -13.91 16.22
CA ASP A 179 -6.23 -14.99 16.79
C ASP A 179 -7.06 -16.01 17.60
N GLN A 180 -8.40 -15.87 17.62
CA GLN A 180 -9.32 -16.86 18.22
C GLN A 180 -9.13 -18.27 17.64
N HIS A 181 -8.60 -18.37 16.43
CA HIS A 181 -8.32 -19.65 15.76
C HIS A 181 -6.86 -20.10 15.89
N VAL A 182 -5.99 -19.29 16.51
CA VAL A 182 -4.55 -19.53 16.60
C VAL A 182 -4.22 -20.18 17.94
N GLY A 183 -4.66 -21.43 18.11
CA GLY A 183 -4.24 -22.33 19.19
C GLY A 183 -4.23 -21.74 20.61
N ASP A 184 -3.35 -22.28 21.46
CA ASP A 184 -3.30 -21.96 22.89
C ASP A 184 -2.49 -20.69 23.22
N ASP A 185 -1.64 -20.20 22.29
CA ASP A 185 -0.85 -18.98 22.47
C ASP A 185 -1.10 -17.97 21.33
N PRO A 186 -2.10 -17.10 21.49
CA PRO A 186 -2.44 -16.09 20.50
C PRO A 186 -1.54 -14.84 20.59
N LEU A 187 -0.63 -14.77 21.56
CA LEU A 187 0.20 -13.58 21.76
C LEU A 187 1.35 -13.55 20.73
N SER A 188 1.56 -12.38 20.14
CA SER A 188 2.67 -12.12 19.21
C SER A 188 3.51 -10.94 19.68
N SER A 189 4.81 -10.95 19.40
CA SER A 189 5.74 -9.87 19.72
C SER A 189 6.13 -9.11 18.45
N GLU A 190 5.52 -7.94 18.25
CA GLU A 190 5.55 -7.20 16.98
C GLU A 190 6.35 -5.90 17.08
N TYR A 191 7.09 -5.56 16.02
CA TYR A 191 7.69 -4.23 15.87
C TYR A 191 6.64 -3.18 15.49
N LEU A 192 6.96 -1.90 15.69
CA LEU A 192 5.99 -0.81 15.53
C LEU A 192 6.49 0.26 14.56
N PHE A 193 5.61 0.67 13.65
CA PHE A 193 5.74 1.91 12.90
C PHE A 193 4.65 2.89 13.37
N GLN A 194 5.09 3.99 13.97
CA GLN A 194 4.23 5.07 14.46
C GLN A 194 4.13 6.18 13.42
N MET A 195 2.93 6.53 13.01
CA MET A 195 2.69 7.60 12.05
C MET A 195 1.80 8.71 12.61
N LYS A 196 2.13 9.94 12.24
CA LYS A 196 1.36 11.14 12.58
C LYS A 196 0.31 11.40 11.53
N ARG A 197 -0.85 10.74 11.62
CA ARG A 197 -2.01 11.05 10.78
C ARG A 197 -3.28 10.45 11.38
N GLU A 198 -4.39 11.19 11.29
CA GLU A 198 -5.74 10.67 11.51
C GLU A 198 -6.14 9.79 10.31
N VAL A 199 -5.51 8.63 10.18
CA VAL A 199 -5.95 7.61 9.23
C VAL A 199 -6.87 6.67 10.00
N ARG A 200 -8.18 6.86 9.85
CA ARG A 200 -9.16 5.89 10.33
C ARG A 200 -9.45 4.89 9.22
N ASP A 201 -9.41 3.61 9.57
CA ASP A 201 -9.94 2.51 8.75
C ASP A 201 -9.32 2.32 7.35
N GLU A 202 -8.04 2.63 7.14
CA GLU A 202 -7.36 2.35 5.87
C GLU A 202 -6.55 1.04 5.92
N PRO A 203 -6.50 0.27 4.80
CA PRO A 203 -5.67 -0.92 4.71
C PRO A 203 -4.19 -0.53 4.64
N PHE A 204 -3.43 -0.91 5.68
CA PHE A 204 -1.96 -0.81 5.71
C PHE A 204 -1.27 -2.12 5.32
N ALA A 205 -2.02 -3.23 5.34
CA ALA A 205 -1.49 -4.57 5.14
C ALA A 205 -0.77 -4.70 3.80
N GLY A 206 0.41 -5.32 3.82
CA GLY A 206 1.23 -5.56 2.63
C GLY A 206 2.00 -4.33 2.13
N SER A 207 1.85 -3.15 2.74
CA SER A 207 2.70 -2.00 2.43
C SER A 207 4.10 -2.20 3.00
N ILE A 208 5.11 -1.67 2.31
CA ILE A 208 6.50 -1.68 2.76
C ILE A 208 6.78 -0.44 3.61
N VAL A 209 7.52 -0.62 4.69
CA VAL A 209 8.18 0.46 5.42
C VAL A 209 9.68 0.45 5.10
N TYR A 210 10.27 1.63 4.91
CA TYR A 210 11.67 1.82 4.51
C TYR A 210 12.30 3.00 5.26
N ASP A 211 13.63 3.03 5.32
CA ASP A 211 14.39 4.05 6.05
C ASP A 211 14.70 5.31 5.20
N LYS A 212 15.49 6.23 5.77
CA LYS A 212 15.95 7.44 5.06
C LYS A 212 16.87 7.20 3.87
N TRP A 213 17.40 5.99 3.71
CA TRP A 213 18.27 5.57 2.60
C TRP A 213 17.50 4.81 1.51
N GLY A 214 16.24 4.46 1.77
CA GLY A 214 15.42 3.66 0.87
C GLY A 214 15.56 2.16 1.10
N CYS A 215 16.23 1.72 2.16
CA CYS A 215 16.34 0.30 2.50
C CYS A 215 15.04 -0.20 3.10
N VAL A 216 14.55 -1.34 2.62
CA VAL A 216 13.35 -1.99 3.16
C VAL A 216 13.59 -2.37 4.61
N LEU A 217 12.64 -2.00 5.47
CA LEU A 217 12.62 -2.38 6.87
C LEU A 217 11.71 -3.57 7.16
N GLY A 218 10.54 -3.62 6.53
CA GLY A 218 9.57 -4.66 6.83
C GLY A 218 8.26 -4.50 6.08
N LEU A 219 7.38 -5.46 6.33
CA LEU A 219 6.01 -5.48 5.83
C LEU A 219 5.06 -5.02 6.93
N LEU A 220 4.19 -4.08 6.58
CA LEU A 220 3.10 -3.66 7.45
C LEU A 220 2.01 -4.72 7.45
N SER A 221 1.51 -5.08 8.63
CA SER A 221 0.40 -6.01 8.77
C SER A 221 -0.89 -5.26 9.11
N ARG A 222 -1.19 -5.11 10.39
CA ARG A 222 -2.33 -4.37 10.90
C ARG A 222 -1.87 -3.32 11.89
N GLY A 223 -2.76 -2.39 12.19
CA GLY A 223 -2.48 -1.37 13.18
C GLY A 223 -3.72 -0.95 13.93
N LEU A 224 -3.51 -0.14 14.94
CA LEU A 224 -4.55 0.46 15.75
C LEU A 224 -4.16 1.89 16.09
N GLN A 225 -5.17 2.74 16.23
CA GLN A 225 -5.03 4.02 16.89
C GLN A 225 -5.41 3.82 18.36
N PRO A 226 -4.47 3.93 19.32
CA PRO A 226 -4.83 3.84 20.73
C PRO A 226 -5.84 4.94 21.09
N HIS A 227 -6.80 4.63 21.95
CA HIS A 227 -7.80 5.60 22.38
C HIS A 227 -7.09 6.79 23.06
N ARG A 228 -7.30 8.01 22.54
CA ARG A 228 -6.65 9.28 22.95
C ARG A 228 -5.20 9.49 22.49
N ALA A 229 -4.61 8.57 21.73
CA ALA A 229 -3.35 8.85 21.05
C ALA A 229 -3.60 9.61 19.74
N GLY A 230 -2.85 10.68 19.51
CA GLY A 230 -2.86 11.41 18.23
C GLY A 230 -2.16 10.65 17.09
N ASP A 231 -1.44 9.58 17.43
CA ASP A 231 -0.64 8.81 16.49
C ASP A 231 -1.24 7.43 16.24
N PHE A 232 -1.10 6.95 15.00
CA PHE A 232 -1.50 5.62 14.58
C PHE A 232 -0.31 4.67 14.65
N HIS A 233 -0.53 3.46 15.17
CA HIS A 233 0.51 2.44 15.30
C HIS A 233 0.22 1.28 14.37
N VAL A 234 1.19 0.89 13.55
CA VAL A 234 1.09 -0.28 12.67
C VAL A 234 2.19 -1.26 13.03
N TYR A 235 1.83 -2.53 13.07
CA TYR A 235 2.76 -3.61 13.34
C TYR A 235 3.56 -3.95 12.09
N VAL A 236 4.83 -4.28 12.32
CA VAL A 236 5.81 -4.51 11.26
C VAL A 236 6.43 -5.88 11.45
N THR A 237 6.35 -6.71 10.42
CA THR A 237 7.16 -7.92 10.31
C THR A 237 8.46 -7.56 9.58
N PRO A 238 9.65 -7.74 10.20
CA PRO A 238 10.92 -7.48 9.53
C PRO A 238 11.04 -8.28 8.23
N ILE A 239 11.54 -7.64 7.17
CA ILE A 239 11.56 -8.26 5.83
C ILE A 239 12.51 -9.47 5.80
N GLU A 240 13.58 -9.44 6.58
CA GLU A 240 14.57 -10.50 6.66
C GLU A 240 13.98 -11.78 7.26
N HIS A 241 13.04 -11.66 8.20
CA HIS A 241 12.31 -12.80 8.74
C HIS A 241 11.41 -13.44 7.69
N VAL A 242 10.77 -12.61 6.85
CA VAL A 242 9.96 -13.08 5.73
C VAL A 242 10.85 -13.81 4.72
N PHE A 243 11.96 -13.21 4.31
CA PHE A 243 12.90 -13.81 3.34
C PHE A 243 13.50 -15.11 3.85
N ARG A 244 13.90 -15.16 5.12
CA ARG A 244 14.40 -16.37 5.77
C ARG A 244 13.34 -17.47 5.77
N HIS A 245 12.13 -17.16 6.21
CA HIS A 245 11.04 -18.13 6.27
C HIS A 245 10.62 -18.63 4.88
N ILE A 246 10.62 -17.78 3.84
CA ILE A 246 10.37 -18.22 2.46
C ILE A 246 11.38 -19.29 2.04
N LYS A 247 12.67 -19.06 2.28
CA LYS A 247 13.73 -20.02 1.93
C LYS A 247 13.58 -21.33 2.72
N GLU A 248 13.41 -21.23 4.04
CA GLU A 248 13.25 -22.39 4.93
C GLU A 248 12.00 -23.22 4.58
N SER A 249 10.87 -22.57 4.31
CA SER A 249 9.61 -23.26 3.96
C SER A 249 9.58 -23.83 2.55
N SER A 250 10.58 -23.53 1.71
CA SER A 250 10.63 -23.99 0.32
C SER A 250 11.35 -25.33 0.13
N ASP A 251 11.90 -25.93 1.19
CA ASP A 251 12.72 -27.14 1.14
C ASP A 251 13.84 -27.07 0.08
N GLY A 252 14.49 -25.90 -0.03
CA GLY A 252 15.57 -25.65 -0.98
C GLY A 252 15.15 -25.31 -2.41
N LYS A 253 13.84 -25.22 -2.71
CA LYS A 253 13.34 -24.77 -4.03
C LYS A 253 13.59 -23.29 -4.27
N ILE A 254 13.57 -22.48 -3.22
CA ILE A 254 13.84 -21.05 -3.28
C ILE A 254 15.19 -20.80 -2.60
N ILE A 255 16.20 -20.51 -3.43
CA ILE A 255 17.58 -20.30 -2.96
C ILE A 255 17.91 -18.82 -2.69
N ASP A 256 17.19 -17.91 -3.35
CA ASP A 256 17.40 -16.47 -3.24
C ASP A 256 16.07 -15.72 -3.21
N VAL A 257 16.00 -14.70 -2.35
CA VAL A 257 14.87 -13.78 -2.22
C VAL A 257 15.43 -12.40 -2.03
N ARG A 258 15.07 -11.47 -2.91
CA ARG A 258 15.61 -10.12 -2.94
C ARG A 258 14.58 -9.11 -3.42
N VAL A 259 14.81 -7.84 -3.09
CA VAL A 259 14.08 -6.72 -3.70
C VAL A 259 14.46 -6.69 -5.19
N ALA A 260 13.46 -6.71 -6.08
CA ALA A 260 13.72 -6.72 -7.52
C ALA A 260 14.34 -5.39 -7.96
N LEU A 261 15.22 -5.46 -8.94
CA LEU A 261 15.81 -4.28 -9.55
C LEU A 261 15.04 -3.95 -10.83
N ASP A 262 14.52 -2.73 -10.92
CA ASP A 262 14.02 -2.10 -12.16
C ASP A 262 15.20 -1.58 -12.99
#